data_AF-A0A067T5T7-F1
#
_entry.id   AF-A0A067T5T7-F1
#
_cell.length_a   1.000
_cell.length_b   1.000
_cell.length_c   1.000
_cell.angle_alpha   90.00
_cell.angle_beta   90.00
_cell.angle_gamma   90.00
#
_symmetry.space_group_name_H-M   'P 1'
#
loop_
_entity.id
_entity.type
_entity.pdbx_description
1 polymer ?
#
loop_
_entity_poly.entity_id
_entity_poly.type
_entity_poly.pdbx_seq_one_letter_code
_entity_poly.pdbx_strand_id
1 'polypeptide(L)'
;MRVQLNRDLLWQIFSLNAEIGPLEPEPHDIPAIHTLRHTSQVCSAWRDLALDCRSLWARVIDFNCLRHEEWRDEVLRRTATSPLSVRCGREHW
;
A
#
# COMPACT_ATOMS: atom_id res chain seq x y z
N MET A 1 -11.91 28.10 -0.72
CA MET A 1 -11.35 27.63 0.58
C MET A 1 -10.61 26.33 0.31
N ARG A 2 -9.29 26.27 0.52
CA ARG A 2 -8.48 25.06 0.29
C ARG A 2 -8.31 24.38 1.64
N VAL A 3 -9.02 23.28 1.87
CA VAL A 3 -8.85 22.48 3.08
C VAL A 3 -7.54 21.70 2.92
N GLN A 4 -6.59 21.92 3.83
CA GLN A 4 -5.32 21.21 3.86
C GLN A 4 -5.26 20.40 5.16
N LEU A 5 -5.41 19.09 5.04
CA LEU A 5 -5.22 18.16 6.16
C LEU A 5 -3.74 18.17 6.57
N ASN A 6 -3.48 18.03 7.87
CA ASN A 6 -2.11 17.87 8.34
C ASN A 6 -1.53 16.54 7.83
N ARG A 7 -0.19 16.47 7.80
CA ARG A 7 0.54 15.31 7.28
C ARG A 7 0.20 14.02 8.06
N ASP A 8 -0.04 14.13 9.36
CA ASP A 8 -0.33 12.98 10.22
C ASP A 8 -1.72 12.39 9.95
N LEU A 9 -2.76 13.22 9.74
CA LEU A 9 -4.08 12.72 9.35
C LEU A 9 -4.06 12.11 7.95
N LEU A 10 -3.32 12.72 7.01
CA LEU A 10 -3.13 12.11 5.69
C LEU A 10 -2.45 10.74 5.79
N TRP A 11 -1.41 10.64 6.63
CA TRP A 11 -0.74 9.36 6.88
C TRP A 11 -1.67 8.32 7.52
N GLN A 12 -2.52 8.72 8.47
CA GLN A 12 -3.53 7.83 9.05
C GLN A 12 -4.52 7.33 8.00
N ILE A 13 -5.04 8.22 7.15
CA ILE A 13 -5.93 7.85 6.04
C ILE A 13 -5.22 6.89 5.09
N PHE A 14 -3.96 7.17 4.73
CA PHE A 14 -3.21 6.29 3.83
C PHE A 14 -2.92 4.93 4.48
N SER A 15 -2.75 4.89 5.80
CA SER A 15 -2.52 3.66 6.55
C SER A 15 -3.76 2.75 6.57
N LEU A 16 -4.96 3.35 6.57
CA LEU A 16 -6.23 2.64 6.40
C LEU A 16 -6.36 2.12 4.96
N ASN A 17 -6.03 2.93 3.96
CA ASN A 17 -6.00 2.50 2.55
C ASN A 17 -4.96 1.40 2.27
N ALA A 18 -3.92 1.33 3.09
CA ALA A 18 -2.82 0.37 3.01
C ALA A 18 -3.09 -0.90 3.85
N GLU A 19 -4.31 -1.13 4.31
CA GLU A 19 -4.68 -2.33 5.03
C GLU A 19 -5.03 -3.47 4.07
N ILE A 20 -4.29 -4.57 4.16
CA ILE A 20 -4.60 -5.81 3.46
C ILE A 20 -6.01 -6.27 3.89
N GLY A 21 -6.95 -6.35 2.95
CA GLY A 21 -8.37 -6.65 3.19
C GLY A 21 -8.65 -8.08 3.70
N PRO A 22 -9.86 -8.63 3.56
CA PRO A 22 -10.16 -10.00 4.00
C PRO A 22 -9.39 -11.06 3.19
N LEU A 23 -9.30 -12.29 3.73
CA LEU A 23 -8.67 -13.43 3.05
C LEU A 23 -9.43 -13.85 1.79
N GLU A 24 -10.75 -13.64 1.78
CA GLU A 24 -11.65 -13.91 0.68
C GLU A 24 -12.21 -12.56 0.22
N PRO A 25 -11.50 -11.86 -0.69
CA PRO A 25 -11.97 -10.58 -1.22
C PRO A 25 -13.14 -10.78 -2.18
N GLU A 26 -14.06 -9.82 -2.19
CA GLU A 26 -15.13 -9.79 -3.16
C GLU A 26 -14.57 -9.46 -4.56
N PRO A 27 -15.25 -9.85 -5.66
CA PRO A 27 -14.75 -9.64 -7.03
C PRO A 27 -14.42 -8.19 -7.40
N HIS A 28 -14.94 -7.22 -6.65
CA HIS A 28 -14.77 -5.79 -6.88
C HIS A 28 -13.85 -5.11 -5.87
N ASP A 29 -13.27 -5.86 -4.93
CA ASP A 29 -12.33 -5.31 -3.97
C ASP A 29 -11.03 -4.89 -4.68
N ILE A 30 -10.58 -3.68 -4.38
CA ILE A 30 -9.32 -3.14 -4.91
C ILE A 30 -8.21 -3.52 -3.93
N PRO A 31 -7.18 -4.27 -4.36
CA PRO A 31 -6.07 -4.61 -3.48
C PRO A 31 -5.38 -3.36 -2.92
N ALA A 32 -5.04 -3.40 -1.63
CA ALA A 32 -4.47 -2.27 -0.90
C ALA A 32 -3.23 -1.66 -1.58
N ILE A 33 -2.40 -2.49 -2.22
CA ILE A 33 -1.23 -2.02 -2.99
C ILE A 33 -1.63 -1.11 -4.16
N HIS A 34 -2.74 -1.39 -4.84
CA HIS A 34 -3.23 -0.55 -5.93
C HIS A 34 -3.80 0.75 -5.36
N THR A 35 -4.58 0.68 -4.29
CA THR A 35 -5.11 1.87 -3.60
C THR A 35 -3.98 2.79 -3.13
N LEU A 36 -2.91 2.25 -2.53
CA LEU A 36 -1.74 3.04 -2.12
C LEU A 36 -0.99 3.64 -3.32
N ARG A 37 -0.82 2.87 -4.41
CA ARG A 37 -0.23 3.38 -5.65
C ARG A 37 -1.04 4.54 -6.22
N HIS A 38 -2.36 4.41 -6.33
CA HIS A 38 -3.24 5.48 -6.82
C HIS A 38 -3.19 6.70 -5.89
N THR A 39 -3.19 6.48 -4.58
CA THR A 39 -2.99 7.53 -3.56
C THR A 39 -1.72 8.34 -3.84
N SER A 40 -0.60 7.69 -4.16
CA SER A 40 0.69 8.35 -4.49
C SER A 40 0.69 9.15 -5.81
N GLN A 41 -0.40 9.11 -6.58
CA GLN A 41 -0.52 9.74 -7.90
C GLN A 41 -1.53 10.89 -7.93
N VAL A 42 -2.21 11.19 -6.81
CA VAL A 42 -3.20 12.28 -6.74
C VAL A 42 -2.56 13.66 -6.90
N CYS A 43 -1.48 13.93 -6.16
CA CYS A 43 -0.69 15.17 -6.27
C CYS A 43 0.73 14.96 -5.70
N SER A 44 1.62 15.93 -5.90
CA SER A 44 3.00 15.87 -5.40
C SER A 44 3.07 15.69 -3.88
N ALA A 45 2.29 16.44 -3.10
CA ALA A 45 2.31 16.32 -1.64
C ALA A 45 1.90 14.92 -1.15
N TRP A 46 0.95 14.26 -1.82
CA TRP A 46 0.55 12.89 -1.49
C TRP A 46 1.60 11.88 -1.91
N ARG A 47 2.24 12.11 -3.06
CA ARG A 47 3.38 11.32 -3.52
C ARG A 47 4.52 11.36 -2.52
N ASP A 48 4.91 12.56 -2.09
CA ASP A 48 6.02 12.76 -1.17
C ASP A 48 5.75 12.03 0.15
N LEU A 49 4.55 12.22 0.72
CA LEU A 49 4.15 11.49 1.93
C LEU A 49 4.15 9.97 1.74
N ALA A 50 3.55 9.47 0.65
CA ALA A 50 3.47 8.04 0.39
C ALA A 50 4.86 7.41 0.20
N LEU A 51 5.80 8.11 -0.46
CA LEU A 51 7.16 7.61 -0.68
C LEU A 51 8.06 7.73 0.56
N ASP A 52 7.87 8.75 1.39
CA ASP A 52 8.62 8.92 2.65
C ASP A 52 8.23 7.88 3.70
N CYS A 53 6.95 7.48 3.72
CA CYS A 53 6.40 6.58 4.73
C CYS A 53 6.55 5.11 4.33
N ARG A 54 7.72 4.54 4.64
CA ARG A 54 8.07 3.11 4.44
C ARG A 54 7.03 2.14 5.02
N SER A 55 6.44 2.50 6.16
CA SER A 55 5.41 1.69 6.82
C SER A 55 4.15 1.50 5.99
N LEU A 56 3.82 2.42 5.07
CA LEU A 56 2.66 2.26 4.18
C LEU A 56 2.90 1.11 3.19
N TRP A 57 4.08 1.07 2.57
CA TRP A 57 4.45 0.00 1.63
C TRP A 57 4.63 -1.34 2.34
N ALA A 58 5.10 -1.33 3.59
CA ALA A 58 5.23 -2.52 4.41
C ALA A 58 3.89 -3.18 4.78
N ARG A 59 2.78 -2.41 4.76
CA ARG A 59 1.44 -2.90 5.11
C ARG A 59 0.72 -3.60 3.96
N VAL A 60 1.18 -3.45 2.71
CA VAL A 60 0.47 -3.87 1.49
C VAL A 60 1.13 -5.06 0.77
N ILE A 61 1.91 -5.88 1.48
CA ILE A 61 2.61 -7.02 0.88
C ILE A 61 1.64 -8.19 0.67
N ASP A 62 0.95 -8.18 -0.46
CA ASP A 62 0.14 -9.30 -0.96
C ASP A 62 0.80 -9.94 -2.19
N PHE A 63 1.37 -11.14 -2.02
CA PHE A 63 2.06 -11.83 -3.10
C PHE A 63 1.13 -12.29 -4.24
N ASN A 64 -0.19 -12.35 -4.00
CA ASN A 64 -1.13 -12.59 -5.09
C ASN A 64 -1.17 -11.43 -6.09
N CYS A 65 -0.87 -10.20 -5.64
CA CYS A 65 -0.83 -8.97 -6.42
C CYS A 65 0.58 -8.57 -6.87
N LEU A 66 1.62 -9.06 -6.17
CA LEU A 66 3.04 -8.77 -6.44
C LEU A 66 3.72 -9.87 -7.26
N ARG A 67 3.05 -10.36 -8.32
CA ARG A 67 3.58 -11.42 -9.19
C ARG A 67 4.69 -10.96 -10.13
N HIS A 68 4.65 -9.69 -10.54
CA HIS A 68 5.66 -9.11 -11.41
C HIS A 68 6.91 -8.74 -10.61
N GLU A 69 8.05 -9.34 -10.96
CA GLU A 69 9.30 -9.23 -10.21
C GLU A 69 9.74 -7.77 -9.99
N GLU A 70 9.83 -6.97 -11.05
CA GLU A 70 10.27 -5.56 -10.93
C GLU A 70 9.37 -4.74 -10.00
N TRP A 71 8.06 -5.01 -10.01
CA TRP A 71 7.13 -4.27 -9.15
C TRP A 71 7.19 -4.77 -7.70
N ARG A 72 7.32 -6.08 -7.52
CA ARG A 72 7.56 -6.68 -6.21
C ARG A 72 8.82 -6.12 -5.57
N ASP A 73 9.91 -6.06 -6.32
CA ASP A 73 11.20 -5.57 -5.83
C ASP A 73 11.13 -4.08 -5.50
N GLU A 74 10.45 -3.27 -6.32
CA GLU A 74 10.24 -1.86 -6.01
C GLU A 74 9.41 -1.66 -4.73
N VAL A 75 8.34 -2.46 -4.54
CA VAL A 75 7.51 -2.38 -3.34
C VAL A 75 8.31 -2.81 -2.10
N LEU A 76 9.06 -3.91 -2.19
CA LEU A 76 9.93 -4.39 -1.11
C LEU A 76 11.05 -3.38 -0.79
N ARG A 77 11.66 -2.76 -1.81
CA ARG A 77 12.67 -1.72 -1.63
C ARG A 77 12.14 -0.53 -0.83
N ARG A 78 10.86 -0.17 -1.01
CA ARG A 78 10.21 0.94 -0.28
C ARG A 78 9.92 0.62 1.18
N THR A 79 9.88 -0.65 1.58
CA THR A 79 9.64 -1.02 3.00
C THR A 79 10.89 -0.84 3.87
N ALA A 80 12.08 -0.91 3.27
CA ALA A 80 13.37 -0.92 3.96
C ALA A 80 13.38 -1.93 5.13
N THR A 81 13.43 -1.45 6.38
CA THR A 81 13.46 -2.28 7.60
C THR A 81 12.14 -2.25 8.38
N SER A 82 11.05 -1.75 7.78
CA SER A 82 9.75 -1.72 8.43
C SER A 82 9.18 -3.14 8.61
N PRO A 83 8.50 -3.43 9.74
CA PRO A 83 7.78 -4.69 9.91
C PRO A 83 6.74 -4.89 8.82
N LEU A 84 6.75 -6.07 8.19
CA LEU A 84 5.91 -6.36 7.04
C LEU A 84 4.59 -7.02 7.48
N SER A 85 3.47 -6.54 6.93
CA SER A 85 2.21 -7.28 6.91
C SER A 85 2.16 -8.06 5.61
N VAL A 86 2.19 -9.39 5.71
CA VAL A 86 2.38 -10.27 4.55
C VAL A 86 1.19 -11.20 4.37
N ARG A 87 0.65 -11.23 3.15
CA ARG A 87 -0.22 -12.30 2.68
C ARG A 87 0.52 -13.14 1.64
N CYS A 88 0.64 -14.43 1.93
CA CYS A 88 1.04 -15.44 0.96
C CYS A 88 -0.22 -16.11 0.40
N GLY A 89 -0.24 -16.39 -0.91
CA GLY A 89 -1.33 -17.15 -1.52
C GLY A 89 -1.41 -18.56 -0.93
N ARG A 90 -2.62 -19.14 -0.88
CA ARG A 90 -2.75 -20.58 -0.67
C ARG A 90 -2.42 -21.27 -1.99
N GLU A 91 -1.36 -22.06 -2.00
CA GLU A 91 -1.18 -23.04 -3.06
C GLU A 91 -2.32 -24.06 -2.91
N HIS A 92 -3.18 -24.15 -3.92
CA HIS A 92 -4.11 -25.27 -4.05
C HIS A 92 -3.30 -26.43 -4.63
N TRP A 93 -2.74 -27.27 -3.77
CA TRP A 93 -2.16 -28.56 -4.16
C TRP A 93 -3.28 -29.54 -4.54
#